data_AF-A0A926BRF1-F1
#
_entry.id   AF-A0A926BRF1-F1
#
_cell.length_a   1.000
_cell.length_b   1.000
_cell.length_c   1.000
_cell.angle_alpha   90.00
_cell.angle_beta   90.00
_cell.angle_gamma   90.00
#
_symmetry.space_group_name_H-M   'P 1'
#
loop_
_entity.id
_entity.type
_entity.pdbx_description
1 polymer ?
#
loop_
_entity_poly.entity_id
_entity_poly.type
_entity_poly.pdbx_seq_one_letter_code
_entity_poly.pdbx_strand_id
1 'polypeptide(L)'
;MIRFLIPLLCAALLAPPSPVAAQTVLLSEDFDAVNTLTGQGWAFRNTSTEPGEFWGGGDEFIFPAQSGLPDSYAASGFDATAGNVPDEIISNWLLTPVLSFTNNVSVSFWTRTISPVFAPDRFELRLSTSGESTNVGDSPASTGDFGTLLLEVNAVRCRLPRRSDALRDSAGGGARDSDRAHWASPLRRERRVFRRERRFYRRGHSARTDPAPGHGPRSG
;
A
#
# COMPACT_ATOMS: atom_id res chain seq x y z
N MET A 1 -16.82 -60.88 59.98
CA MET A 1 -17.29 -59.56 59.50
C MET A 1 -16.17 -58.91 58.72
N ILE A 2 -16.18 -58.97 57.39
CA ILE A 2 -15.15 -58.38 56.53
C ILE A 2 -15.72 -57.06 55.99
N ARG A 3 -15.11 -55.93 56.36
CA ARG A 3 -15.44 -54.59 55.88
C ARG A 3 -14.64 -54.30 54.61
N PHE A 4 -15.33 -54.14 53.47
CA PHE A 4 -14.72 -53.63 52.24
C PHE A 4 -14.76 -52.10 52.25
N LEU A 5 -13.58 -51.47 52.18
CA LEU A 5 -13.40 -50.04 51.92
C LEU A 5 -13.39 -49.84 50.40
N ILE A 6 -14.39 -49.13 49.88
CA ILE A 6 -14.44 -48.68 48.47
C ILE A 6 -13.63 -47.37 48.40
N PRO A 7 -12.55 -47.30 47.60
CA PRO A 7 -11.86 -46.04 47.39
C PRO A 7 -12.72 -45.15 46.48
N LEU A 8 -13.02 -43.95 46.95
CA LEU A 8 -13.70 -42.91 46.18
C LEU A 8 -12.77 -42.49 45.03
N LEU A 9 -13.09 -42.92 43.81
CA LEU A 9 -12.40 -42.49 42.60
C LEU A 9 -12.84 -41.05 42.28
N CYS A 10 -11.98 -40.06 42.53
CA CYS A 10 -12.18 -38.70 42.05
C CYS A 10 -12.15 -38.69 40.52
N ALA A 11 -13.33 -38.63 39.89
CA ALA A 11 -13.44 -38.34 38.47
C ALA A 11 -13.03 -36.87 38.23
N ALA A 12 -11.81 -36.65 37.74
CA ALA A 12 -11.41 -35.35 37.24
C ALA A 12 -12.25 -35.03 35.99
N LEU A 13 -13.08 -33.99 36.07
CA LEU A 13 -13.91 -33.51 34.97
C LEU A 13 -12.96 -32.94 33.89
N LEU A 14 -12.67 -33.70 32.84
CA LEU A 14 -11.92 -33.22 31.68
C LEU A 14 -12.82 -32.23 30.93
N ALA A 15 -12.56 -30.92 31.06
CA ALA A 15 -13.23 -29.92 30.24
C ALA A 15 -12.92 -30.20 28.76
N PRO A 16 -13.92 -30.29 27.87
CA PRO A 16 -13.65 -30.48 26.46
C PRO A 16 -12.79 -29.32 25.93
N PRO A 17 -11.81 -29.57 25.05
CA PRO A 17 -11.06 -28.50 24.42
C PRO A 17 -12.05 -27.56 23.74
N SER A 18 -11.96 -26.26 24.04
CA SER A 18 -12.80 -25.26 23.37
C SER A 18 -12.51 -25.31 21.88
N PRO A 19 -13.53 -25.30 21.01
CA PRO A 19 -13.29 -25.30 19.57
C PRO A 19 -12.49 -24.05 19.20
N VAL A 20 -11.30 -24.24 18.64
CA VAL A 20 -10.54 -23.16 18.01
C VAL A 20 -11.32 -22.76 16.77
N ALA A 21 -11.73 -21.49 16.68
CA ALA A 21 -12.38 -20.98 15.49
C ALA A 21 -11.42 -21.10 14.29
N ALA A 22 -11.82 -21.83 13.26
CA ALA A 22 -11.06 -21.93 12.03
C ALA A 22 -11.06 -20.56 11.31
N GLN A 23 -9.88 -20.06 10.96
CA GLN A 23 -9.75 -18.86 10.14
C GLN A 23 -9.81 -19.28 8.67
N THR A 24 -10.74 -18.70 7.91
CA THR A 24 -10.83 -18.94 6.46
C THR A 24 -9.94 -17.94 5.72
N VAL A 25 -9.06 -18.44 4.86
CA VAL A 25 -8.28 -17.60 3.93
C VAL A 25 -9.19 -17.17 2.79
N LEU A 26 -9.42 -15.86 2.66
CA LEU A 26 -10.27 -15.28 1.61
C LEU A 26 -9.50 -15.03 0.31
N LEU A 27 -8.22 -14.70 0.43
CA LEU A 27 -7.31 -14.42 -0.66
C LEU A 27 -5.88 -14.69 -0.16
N SER A 28 -5.13 -15.44 -0.95
CA SER A 28 -3.68 -15.60 -0.81
C SER A 28 -3.10 -15.38 -2.20
N GLU A 29 -2.12 -14.49 -2.31
CA GLU A 29 -1.49 -14.15 -3.58
C GLU A 29 0.01 -13.97 -3.35
N ASP A 30 0.79 -14.85 -3.98
CA ASP A 30 2.25 -14.88 -3.90
C ASP A 30 2.88 -14.13 -5.09
N PHE A 31 2.06 -13.71 -6.07
CA PHE A 31 2.45 -12.93 -7.24
C PHE A 31 3.43 -13.63 -8.20
N ASP A 32 3.41 -14.96 -8.26
CA ASP A 32 4.23 -15.76 -9.20
C ASP A 32 3.99 -15.41 -10.67
N ALA A 33 2.81 -14.87 -11.02
CA ALA A 33 2.47 -14.51 -12.39
C ALA A 33 1.48 -13.32 -12.44
N VAL A 34 1.97 -12.11 -12.16
CA VAL A 34 1.17 -10.86 -12.10
C VAL A 34 0.37 -10.60 -13.39
N ASN A 35 0.91 -10.98 -14.55
CA ASN A 35 0.26 -10.83 -15.85
C ASN A 35 -1.02 -11.68 -16.01
N THR A 36 -1.24 -12.69 -15.16
CA THR A 36 -2.43 -13.54 -15.20
C THR A 36 -3.57 -13.05 -14.30
N LEU A 37 -3.30 -12.08 -13.42
CA LEU A 37 -4.24 -11.69 -12.35
C LEU A 37 -5.56 -11.11 -12.86
N THR A 38 -5.57 -10.45 -14.01
CA THR A 38 -6.81 -9.98 -14.64
C THR A 38 -7.78 -11.13 -14.90
N GLY A 39 -7.28 -12.30 -15.32
CA GLY A 39 -8.07 -13.51 -15.50
C GLY A 39 -8.59 -14.11 -14.18
N GLN A 40 -8.01 -13.69 -13.05
CA GLN A 40 -8.39 -14.09 -11.71
C GLN A 40 -9.29 -13.05 -11.00
N GLY A 41 -9.71 -12.00 -11.71
CA GLY A 41 -10.64 -10.98 -11.20
C GLY A 41 -9.97 -9.75 -10.57
N TRP A 42 -8.64 -9.66 -10.60
CA TRP A 42 -7.93 -8.44 -10.24
C TRP A 42 -8.14 -7.35 -11.31
N ALA A 43 -7.97 -6.09 -10.92
CA ALA A 43 -7.96 -4.98 -11.85
C ALA A 43 -6.76 -4.07 -11.61
N PHE A 44 -6.27 -3.47 -12.69
CA PHE A 44 -5.16 -2.54 -12.71
C PHE A 44 -5.69 -1.17 -13.16
N ARG A 45 -5.40 -0.11 -12.42
CA ARG A 45 -5.76 1.27 -12.79
C ARG A 45 -4.58 2.20 -12.58
N ASN A 46 -4.33 3.05 -13.56
CA ASN A 46 -3.32 4.08 -13.46
C ASN A 46 -3.97 5.45 -13.70
N THR A 47 -4.09 6.23 -12.64
CA THR A 47 -4.58 7.63 -12.67
C THR A 47 -3.47 8.60 -12.36
N SER A 48 -2.21 8.20 -12.58
CA SER A 48 -1.04 9.06 -12.41
C SER A 48 -1.08 10.26 -13.34
N THR A 49 -0.21 11.24 -13.07
CA THR A 49 0.07 12.31 -14.04
C THR A 49 0.73 11.68 -15.26
N GLU A 50 0.17 11.91 -16.46
CA GLU A 50 0.59 11.24 -17.69
C GLU A 50 0.80 9.73 -17.49
N PRO A 51 -0.30 8.94 -17.35
CA PRO A 51 -0.21 7.53 -17.01
C PRO A 51 0.77 6.74 -17.91
N GLY A 52 1.76 6.11 -17.27
CA GLY A 52 2.66 5.15 -17.87
C GLY A 52 2.27 3.72 -17.50
N GLU A 53 3.23 2.95 -16.98
CA GLU A 53 3.07 1.53 -16.66
C GLU A 53 2.07 1.29 -15.52
N PHE A 54 1.40 0.14 -15.58
CA PHE A 54 0.54 -0.34 -14.49
C PHE A 54 1.39 -1.05 -13.43
N TRP A 55 0.76 -1.50 -12.34
CA TRP A 55 1.40 -2.54 -11.52
C TRP A 55 1.78 -3.74 -12.39
N GLY A 56 2.99 -4.27 -12.20
CA GLY A 56 3.56 -5.34 -13.00
C GLY A 56 4.26 -6.40 -12.15
N GLY A 57 4.85 -7.39 -12.82
CA GLY A 57 5.70 -8.40 -12.16
C GLY A 57 6.98 -7.80 -11.58
N GLY A 58 7.57 -8.52 -10.63
CA GLY A 58 8.82 -8.14 -10.01
C GLY A 58 10.01 -8.29 -10.96
N ASP A 59 11.13 -7.68 -10.58
CA ASP A 59 12.42 -7.81 -11.24
C ASP A 59 13.47 -8.27 -10.21
N GLU A 60 14.02 -9.46 -10.41
CA GLU A 60 15.02 -10.05 -9.52
C GLU A 60 16.32 -9.23 -9.46
N PHE A 61 16.63 -8.46 -10.52
CA PHE A 61 17.82 -7.61 -10.58
C PHE A 61 17.66 -6.32 -9.77
N ILE A 62 16.43 -5.96 -9.38
CA ILE A 62 16.16 -4.84 -8.49
C ILE A 62 16.18 -5.29 -7.03
N PHE A 63 15.43 -6.33 -6.69
CA PHE A 63 15.57 -7.09 -5.44
C PHE A 63 14.80 -8.42 -5.52
N PRO A 64 15.22 -9.45 -4.77
CA PRO A 64 14.47 -10.70 -4.70
C PRO A 64 13.18 -10.55 -3.89
N ALA A 65 12.17 -11.35 -4.26
CA ALA A 65 10.90 -11.51 -3.55
C ALA A 65 11.09 -11.93 -2.08
N GLN A 66 10.06 -11.69 -1.27
CA GLN A 66 10.05 -12.11 0.14
C GLN A 66 9.92 -13.63 0.30
N SER A 67 9.27 -14.29 -0.66
CA SER A 67 9.09 -15.75 -0.77
C SER A 67 8.83 -16.11 -2.23
N GLY A 68 8.96 -17.39 -2.60
CA GLY A 68 8.71 -17.86 -3.97
C GLY A 68 9.92 -17.72 -4.89
N LEU A 69 9.67 -17.54 -6.19
CA LEU A 69 10.71 -17.23 -7.17
C LEU A 69 11.26 -15.81 -6.93
N PRO A 70 12.47 -15.49 -7.39
CA PRO A 70 13.08 -14.17 -7.16
C PRO A 70 12.23 -12.98 -7.64
N ASP A 71 11.36 -13.17 -8.63
CA ASP A 71 10.46 -12.18 -9.23
C ASP A 71 8.99 -12.30 -8.76
N SER A 72 8.67 -13.19 -7.80
CA SER A 72 7.33 -13.39 -7.21
C SER A 72 6.91 -12.23 -6.30
N TYR A 73 6.70 -11.04 -6.87
CA TYR A 73 6.11 -9.89 -6.21
C TYR A 73 5.47 -8.95 -7.24
N ALA A 74 4.44 -8.19 -6.83
CA ALA A 74 3.92 -7.10 -7.66
C ALA A 74 4.71 -5.82 -7.43
N ALA A 75 5.07 -5.14 -8.50
CA ALA A 75 5.88 -3.93 -8.49
C ALA A 75 5.12 -2.74 -9.11
N SER A 76 5.42 -1.55 -8.59
CA SER A 76 5.05 -0.27 -9.21
C SER A 76 6.18 0.71 -8.91
N GLY A 77 6.62 1.45 -9.92
CA GLY A 77 7.82 2.28 -9.88
C GLY A 77 7.58 3.72 -10.32
N PHE A 78 8.66 4.42 -10.68
CA PHE A 78 8.59 5.78 -11.23
C PHE A 78 7.95 5.81 -12.62
N ASP A 79 8.05 4.70 -13.34
CA ASP A 79 7.48 4.38 -14.65
C ASP A 79 5.94 4.35 -14.68
N ALA A 80 5.27 4.42 -13.52
CA ALA A 80 3.83 4.65 -13.45
C ALA A 80 3.41 6.01 -14.07
N THR A 81 4.35 6.94 -14.23
CA THR A 81 4.21 8.17 -15.01
C THR A 81 5.11 8.08 -16.25
N ALA A 82 4.71 8.73 -17.35
CA ALA A 82 5.48 8.71 -18.59
C ALA A 82 6.78 9.55 -18.52
N GLY A 83 6.93 10.41 -17.51
CA GLY A 83 8.15 11.19 -17.28
C GLY A 83 8.29 12.44 -18.16
N ASN A 84 7.23 12.86 -18.87
CA ASN A 84 7.33 13.93 -19.87
C ASN A 84 6.98 15.32 -19.32
N VAL A 85 6.50 15.42 -18.06
CA VAL A 85 6.16 16.69 -17.41
C VAL A 85 6.94 16.92 -16.10
N PRO A 86 7.18 18.19 -15.70
CA PRO A 86 8.06 18.51 -14.59
C PRO A 86 7.53 18.14 -13.19
N ASP A 87 6.20 18.06 -13.02
CA ASP A 87 5.53 17.72 -11.76
C ASP A 87 4.62 16.52 -11.99
N GLU A 88 4.99 15.37 -11.46
CA GLU A 88 4.26 14.12 -11.66
C GLU A 88 3.80 13.56 -10.33
N ILE A 89 2.55 13.13 -10.29
CA ILE A 89 1.96 12.41 -9.17
C ILE A 89 1.68 10.98 -9.61
N ILE A 90 2.30 10.00 -8.95
CA ILE A 90 1.96 8.59 -9.11
C ILE A 90 0.65 8.32 -8.37
N SER A 91 -0.27 7.64 -9.04
CA SER A 91 -1.51 7.11 -8.49
C SER A 91 -1.84 5.82 -9.25
N ASN A 92 -1.14 4.75 -8.86
CA ASN A 92 -1.22 3.44 -9.50
C ASN A 92 -1.86 2.43 -8.54
N TRP A 93 -2.80 1.65 -9.04
CA TRP A 93 -3.73 0.86 -8.25
C TRP A 93 -3.76 -0.59 -8.69
N LEU A 94 -3.65 -1.49 -7.71
CA LEU A 94 -3.85 -2.92 -7.86
C LEU A 94 -5.04 -3.34 -6.99
N LEU A 95 -6.12 -3.76 -7.64
CA LEU A 95 -7.41 -4.04 -7.01
C LEU A 95 -7.61 -5.56 -6.92
N THR A 96 -7.77 -6.11 -5.71
CA THR A 96 -8.09 -7.54 -5.50
C THR A 96 -9.41 -7.90 -6.19
N PRO A 97 -9.70 -9.18 -6.48
CA PRO A 97 -11.06 -9.65 -6.76
C PRO A 97 -12.04 -9.24 -5.66
N VAL A 98 -13.36 -9.27 -5.94
CA VAL A 98 -14.35 -9.05 -4.88
C VAL A 98 -14.27 -10.15 -3.84
N LEU A 99 -14.01 -9.75 -2.61
CA LEU A 99 -13.99 -10.65 -1.46
C LEU A 99 -15.33 -10.54 -0.75
N SER A 100 -15.88 -11.64 -0.26
CA SER A 100 -17.08 -11.61 0.59
C SER A 100 -16.67 -11.91 2.02
N PHE A 101 -16.90 -10.99 2.94
CA PHE A 101 -16.56 -11.20 4.33
C PHE A 101 -17.50 -10.56 5.35
N THR A 102 -17.49 -11.13 6.55
CA THR A 102 -18.03 -10.48 7.74
C THR A 102 -16.91 -9.73 8.45
N ASN A 103 -17.21 -9.27 9.65
CA ASN A 103 -16.24 -8.78 10.61
C ASN A 103 -15.04 -9.64 10.86
N ASN A 104 -14.03 -8.98 11.42
CA ASN A 104 -12.81 -9.58 11.90
C ASN A 104 -11.98 -10.22 10.79
N VAL A 105 -11.88 -9.55 9.63
CA VAL A 105 -10.89 -9.91 8.61
C VAL A 105 -9.60 -9.13 8.82
N SER A 106 -8.51 -9.87 8.99
CA SER A 106 -7.15 -9.36 8.95
C SER A 106 -6.60 -9.36 7.52
N VAL A 107 -5.70 -8.42 7.23
CA VAL A 107 -4.83 -8.48 6.05
C VAL A 107 -3.39 -8.40 6.52
N SER A 108 -2.55 -9.24 5.92
CA SER A 108 -1.10 -9.27 6.09
C SER A 108 -0.47 -9.26 4.70
N PHE A 109 0.59 -8.47 4.53
CA PHE A 109 1.34 -8.37 3.28
C PHE A 109 2.75 -7.87 3.59
N TRP A 110 3.66 -8.06 2.63
CA TRP A 110 5.03 -7.56 2.70
C TRP A 110 5.21 -6.42 1.70
N THR A 111 5.98 -5.41 2.09
CA THR A 111 6.40 -4.33 1.19
C THR A 111 7.87 -4.08 1.34
N ARG A 112 8.51 -3.70 0.24
CA ARG A 112 9.91 -3.32 0.20
C ARG A 112 10.10 -2.16 -0.78
N THR A 113 11.17 -1.40 -0.57
CA THR A 113 11.69 -0.42 -1.51
C THR A 113 13.12 -0.78 -1.90
N ILE A 114 13.58 -0.24 -3.03
CA ILE A 114 14.97 -0.26 -3.46
C ILE A 114 15.90 0.38 -2.42
N SER A 115 17.18 -0.01 -2.44
CA SER A 115 18.26 0.63 -1.70
C SER A 115 19.41 0.97 -2.65
N PRO A 116 19.90 2.22 -2.71
CA PRO A 116 19.45 3.38 -1.92
C PRO A 116 18.05 3.86 -2.33
N VAL A 117 17.30 4.42 -1.36
CA VAL A 117 15.96 4.98 -1.61
C VAL A 117 16.10 6.30 -2.35
N PHE A 118 15.53 6.40 -3.55
CA PHE A 118 15.54 7.64 -4.34
C PHE A 118 14.51 8.67 -3.84
N ALA A 119 13.30 8.22 -3.49
CA ALA A 119 12.27 9.05 -2.89
C ALA A 119 11.33 8.16 -2.06
N PRO A 120 10.73 8.69 -0.97
CA PRO A 120 9.79 7.91 -0.18
C PRO A 120 8.48 7.74 -0.95
N ASP A 121 8.19 6.50 -1.33
CA ASP A 121 6.88 6.13 -1.84
C ASP A 121 5.89 5.97 -0.72
N ARG A 122 4.75 6.65 -0.83
CA ARG A 122 3.59 6.38 -0.01
C ARG A 122 2.87 5.16 -0.58
N PHE A 123 2.48 4.24 0.29
CA PHE A 123 1.64 3.10 -0.06
C PHE A 123 0.43 3.07 0.87
N GLU A 124 -0.76 2.89 0.30
CA GLU A 124 -2.03 2.94 0.98
C GLU A 124 -2.79 1.64 0.74
N LEU A 125 -3.31 1.04 1.80
CA LEU A 125 -4.34 0.02 1.72
C LEU A 125 -5.70 0.70 1.84
N ARG A 126 -6.56 0.55 0.83
CA ARG A 126 -7.90 1.15 0.80
C ARG A 126 -8.99 0.10 0.67
N LEU A 127 -10.18 0.46 1.11
CA LEU A 127 -11.38 -0.37 1.06
C LEU A 127 -12.48 0.31 0.23
N SER A 128 -13.12 -0.47 -0.63
CA SER A 128 -14.42 -0.12 -1.22
C SER A 128 -15.48 -1.15 -0.86
N THR A 129 -16.68 -0.66 -0.61
CA THR A 129 -17.89 -1.48 -0.44
C THR A 129 -18.84 -1.38 -1.64
N SER A 130 -18.38 -0.83 -2.77
CA SER A 130 -19.16 -0.63 -4.00
C SER A 130 -19.17 -1.86 -4.92
N GLY A 131 -19.04 -3.07 -4.35
CA GLY A 131 -19.10 -4.34 -5.09
C GLY A 131 -17.99 -4.51 -6.13
N GLU A 132 -18.38 -4.78 -7.38
CA GLU A 132 -17.46 -5.00 -8.51
C GLU A 132 -16.82 -3.71 -9.06
N SER A 133 -17.04 -2.55 -8.43
CA SER A 133 -16.49 -1.29 -8.93
C SER A 133 -14.96 -1.31 -9.00
N THR A 134 -14.44 -0.77 -10.09
CA THR A 134 -13.02 -0.49 -10.30
C THR A 134 -12.77 0.99 -10.53
N ASN A 135 -13.73 1.85 -10.15
CA ASN A 135 -13.64 3.30 -10.30
C ASN A 135 -12.78 3.89 -9.17
N VAL A 136 -11.58 4.34 -9.52
CA VAL A 136 -10.62 5.02 -8.62
C VAL A 136 -10.61 6.54 -8.84
N GLY A 137 -11.57 7.06 -9.61
CA GLY A 137 -11.63 8.44 -10.09
C GLY A 137 -10.72 8.69 -11.30
N ASP A 138 -10.65 9.95 -11.74
CA ASP A 138 -10.02 10.34 -13.01
C ASP A 138 -8.76 11.22 -12.84
N SER A 139 -8.25 11.36 -11.62
CA SER A 139 -7.08 12.19 -11.31
C SER A 139 -6.15 11.51 -10.30
N PRO A 140 -4.88 11.97 -10.20
CA PRO A 140 -3.95 11.40 -9.22
C PRO A 140 -4.38 11.58 -7.76
N ALA A 141 -5.23 12.58 -7.47
CA ALA A 141 -5.70 12.88 -6.13
C ALA A 141 -7.05 12.21 -5.79
N SER A 142 -7.78 11.72 -6.78
CA SER A 142 -9.07 11.08 -6.56
C SER A 142 -8.90 9.62 -6.14
N THR A 143 -9.85 9.13 -5.36
CA THR A 143 -9.88 7.74 -4.87
C THR A 143 -11.11 6.97 -5.35
N GLY A 144 -12.01 7.63 -6.08
CA GLY A 144 -13.29 7.06 -6.53
C GLY A 144 -14.03 6.38 -5.39
N ASP A 145 -14.42 5.12 -5.62
CA ASP A 145 -15.16 4.30 -4.67
C ASP A 145 -14.31 3.74 -3.51
N PHE A 146 -12.99 3.98 -3.49
CA PHE A 146 -12.03 3.49 -2.50
C PHE A 146 -11.71 4.56 -1.43
N GLY A 147 -12.77 5.17 -0.89
CA GLY A 147 -12.66 6.29 0.05
C GLY A 147 -12.11 5.93 1.44
N THR A 148 -12.26 4.68 1.89
CA THR A 148 -11.83 4.25 3.22
C THR A 148 -10.35 3.86 3.21
N LEU A 149 -9.51 4.64 3.91
CA LEU A 149 -8.09 4.31 4.13
C LEU A 149 -7.95 3.36 5.33
N LEU A 150 -7.34 2.20 5.12
CA LEU A 150 -7.11 1.17 6.16
C LEU A 150 -5.69 1.23 6.73
N LEU A 151 -4.69 1.52 5.88
CA LEU A 151 -3.29 1.60 6.27
C LEU A 151 -2.56 2.53 5.32
N GLU A 152 -1.56 3.25 5.84
CA GLU A 152 -0.63 4.06 5.07
C GLU A 152 0.79 3.72 5.53
N VAL A 153 1.67 3.41 4.57
CA VAL A 153 3.10 3.18 4.77
C VAL A 153 3.86 4.36 4.17
N ASN A 154 4.88 4.84 4.88
CA ASN A 154 5.67 6.02 4.51
C ASN A 154 4.80 7.27 4.27
N ALA A 155 4.01 7.63 5.29
CA ALA A 155 3.16 8.82 5.32
C ALA A 155 3.97 10.12 5.40
N VAL A 156 4.84 10.41 4.42
CA VAL A 156 5.53 11.71 4.34
C VAL A 156 4.73 12.65 3.46
N ARG A 157 3.74 13.30 4.09
CA ARG A 157 3.39 14.65 3.71
C ARG A 157 4.61 15.51 4.02
N CYS A 158 5.39 15.89 3.01
CA CYS A 158 6.24 17.06 3.16
C CYS A 158 5.31 18.28 3.27
N ARG A 159 4.78 18.53 4.48
CA ARG A 159 4.18 19.80 4.82
C ARG A 159 5.34 20.77 4.77
N LEU A 160 5.45 21.58 3.72
CA LEU A 160 6.28 22.78 3.80
C LEU A 160 5.90 23.44 5.12
N PRO A 161 6.85 23.77 6.01
CA PRO A 161 6.49 24.57 7.17
C PRO A 161 5.86 25.84 6.61
N ARG A 162 4.55 26.03 6.85
CA ARG A 162 4.01 27.37 6.74
C ARG A 162 4.85 28.17 7.72
N ARG A 163 5.45 29.24 7.23
CA ARG A 163 6.42 30.11 7.94
C ARG A 163 5.88 30.67 9.29
N SER A 164 4.64 30.35 9.66
CA SER A 164 3.95 30.69 10.90
C SER A 164 4.16 29.70 12.06
N ASP A 165 4.55 28.45 11.81
CA ASP A 165 4.45 27.40 12.84
C ASP A 165 5.76 27.21 13.65
N ALA A 166 6.81 28.00 13.37
CA ALA A 166 8.13 27.89 14.02
C ALA A 166 8.30 28.74 15.29
N LEU A 167 7.22 29.29 15.86
CA LEU A 167 7.32 30.19 17.03
C LEU A 167 6.48 29.79 18.26
N ARG A 168 5.78 28.66 18.25
CA ARG A 168 5.08 28.17 19.44
C ARG A 168 5.09 26.65 19.44
N ASP A 169 5.97 26.08 20.28
CA ASP A 169 5.59 25.10 21.30
C ASP A 169 6.82 24.34 21.79
N SER A 170 7.59 25.04 22.63
CA SER A 170 8.44 24.42 23.64
C SER A 170 7.59 24.19 24.89
N ALA A 171 6.79 23.12 24.94
CA ALA A 171 6.15 22.67 26.18
C ALA A 171 5.59 21.24 26.06
N GLY A 172 6.30 20.29 26.67
CA GLY A 172 5.76 19.23 27.55
C GLY A 172 4.75 18.20 27.04
N GLY A 173 5.05 16.92 27.34
CA GLY A 173 4.02 15.91 27.61
C GLY A 173 4.12 14.66 26.74
N GLY A 174 4.57 13.55 27.33
CA GLY A 174 4.61 12.25 26.67
C GLY A 174 3.24 11.55 26.64
N ALA A 175 3.12 10.55 25.77
CA ALA A 175 2.16 9.46 25.93
C ALA A 175 2.61 8.25 25.10
N ARG A 176 2.69 7.10 25.78
CA ARG A 176 2.56 5.76 25.19
C ARG A 176 1.07 5.59 24.84
N ASP A 177 0.72 4.98 23.72
CA ASP A 177 -0.15 3.80 23.73
C ASP A 177 -0.21 3.13 22.35
N SER A 178 -0.44 1.82 22.39
CA SER A 178 -0.55 0.90 21.28
C SER A 178 -2.01 0.57 21.04
N ASP A 179 -2.62 1.04 19.94
CA ASP A 179 -4.04 0.81 19.69
C ASP A 179 -4.30 -0.28 18.65
N ARG A 180 -4.85 -1.39 19.16
CA ARG A 180 -5.44 -2.52 18.44
C ARG A 180 -6.92 -2.19 18.15
N ALA A 181 -7.29 -2.07 16.88
CA ALA A 181 -8.68 -1.82 16.49
C ALA A 181 -9.44 -3.13 16.20
N HIS A 182 -10.53 -3.38 16.94
CA HIS A 182 -11.52 -4.43 16.67
C HIS A 182 -12.79 -3.79 16.08
N TRP A 183 -13.37 -4.36 15.01
CA TRP A 183 -14.59 -3.83 14.37
C TRP A 183 -15.61 -4.93 14.03
N ALA A 184 -16.90 -4.67 14.33
CA ALA A 184 -18.04 -5.53 14.04
C ALA A 184 -19.17 -4.83 13.21
N SER A 185 -19.74 -5.51 12.19
CA SER A 185 -20.69 -5.28 11.07
C SER A 185 -20.95 -6.54 10.14
N PRO A 186 -22.18 -6.87 9.73
CA PRO A 186 -22.52 -8.14 9.06
C PRO A 186 -22.11 -8.23 7.57
N LEU A 187 -22.04 -9.46 7.03
CA LEU A 187 -21.60 -9.88 5.67
C LEU A 187 -21.71 -8.80 4.57
N ARG A 188 -20.57 -8.26 4.12
CA ARG A 188 -20.45 -7.41 2.93
C ARG A 188 -19.49 -8.02 1.90
N ARG A 189 -19.79 -7.78 0.63
CA ARG A 189 -18.83 -7.97 -0.47
C ARG A 189 -17.95 -6.71 -0.55
N GLU A 190 -16.64 -6.87 -0.45
CA GLU A 190 -15.64 -5.81 -0.25
C GLU A 190 -14.35 -6.11 -1.04
N ARG A 191 -13.67 -5.07 -1.58
CA ARG A 191 -12.33 -5.18 -2.20
C ARG A 191 -11.30 -4.46 -1.31
N ARG A 192 -10.14 -5.07 -1.08
CA ARG A 192 -8.99 -4.46 -0.41
C ARG A 192 -7.95 -4.09 -1.45
N VAL A 193 -7.35 -2.90 -1.37
CA VAL A 193 -6.64 -2.31 -2.50
C VAL A 193 -5.33 -1.71 -2.09
N PHE A 194 -4.28 -2.00 -2.85
CA PHE A 194 -2.99 -1.36 -2.70
C PHE A 194 -2.89 -0.19 -3.68
N ARG A 195 -2.66 1.02 -3.14
CA ARG A 195 -2.47 2.26 -3.90
C ARG A 195 -1.10 2.82 -3.55
N ARG A 196 -0.29 3.15 -4.55
CA ARG A 196 0.98 3.85 -4.33
C ARG A 196 0.86 5.31 -4.77
N GLU A 197 1.39 6.23 -3.98
CA GLU A 197 1.46 7.66 -4.26
C GLU A 197 2.87 8.22 -4.13
N ARG A 198 3.28 9.05 -5.09
CA ARG A 198 4.56 9.79 -5.07
C ARG A 198 4.37 11.14 -5.76
N ARG A 199 5.14 12.17 -5.37
CA ARG A 199 5.28 13.43 -6.13
C ARG A 199 6.74 13.62 -6.56
N PHE A 200 6.99 13.81 -7.85
CA PHE A 200 8.30 14.23 -8.37
C PHE A 200 8.33 15.75 -8.60
N TYR A 201 9.52 16.34 -8.46
CA TYR A 201 9.83 17.70 -8.90
C TYR A 201 11.09 17.65 -9.75
N ARG A 202 11.00 17.93 -11.05
CA ARG A 202 12.19 18.13 -11.89
C ARG A 202 12.72 19.54 -11.64
N ARG A 203 13.90 19.67 -11.02
CA ARG A 203 14.63 20.95 -11.01
C ARG A 203 15.00 21.26 -12.46
N GLY A 204 14.29 22.19 -13.08
CA GLY A 204 14.65 22.71 -14.40
C GLY A 204 16.07 23.27 -14.34
N HIS A 205 17.01 22.59 -14.99
CA HIS A 205 18.22 23.26 -15.44
C HIS A 205 17.78 24.20 -16.57
N SER A 206 17.55 25.47 -16.23
CA SER A 206 17.63 26.53 -17.21
C SER A 206 19.02 26.46 -17.81
N ALA A 207 19.11 25.99 -19.05
CA ALA A 207 20.28 26.22 -19.88
C ALA A 207 20.48 27.73 -19.95
N ARG A 208 21.48 28.22 -19.22
CA ARG A 208 22.04 29.54 -19.44
C ARG A 208 22.76 29.46 -20.78
N THR A 209 22.06 29.77 -21.86
CA THR A 209 22.71 30.14 -23.10
C THR A 209 23.35 31.50 -22.85
N ASP A 210 24.61 31.50 -22.41
CA ASP A 210 25.43 32.71 -22.50
C ASP A 210 25.60 33.03 -24.00
N PRO A 211 25.19 34.22 -24.47
CA PRO A 211 25.51 34.62 -25.83
C PRO A 211 27.00 34.91 -25.92
N ALA A 212 27.66 34.29 -26.90
CA ALA A 212 29.06 34.55 -27.25
C ALA A 212 29.31 36.06 -27.44
N PRO A 213 30.46 36.60 -27.02
CA PRO A 213 30.78 37.99 -27.25
C PRO A 213 30.97 38.24 -28.76
N GLY A 214 30.04 38.98 -29.34
CA GLY A 214 30.14 39.49 -30.70
C GLY A 214 31.33 40.43 -30.81
N HIS A 215 32.32 40.05 -31.62
CA HIS A 215 33.31 40.99 -32.12
C HIS A 215 32.66 41.85 -33.22
N GLY A 216 32.62 43.15 -32.97
CA GLY A 216 32.16 44.17 -33.91
C GLY A 216 33.06 44.31 -35.16
N PRO A 217 32.68 45.17 -36.10
CA PRO A 217 33.13 45.12 -37.49
C PRO A 217 34.53 45.73 -37.65
N ARG A 218 35.32 45.17 -38.57
CA ARG A 218 36.45 45.87 -39.18
C ARG A 218 36.11 46.22 -40.62
N SER A 219 35.79 47.50 -40.81
CA SER A 219 36.00 48.24 -42.05
C SER A 219 37.49 48.52 -42.23
N GLY A 220 38.00 48.33 -43.45
CA GLY A 220 39.38 48.58 -43.86
C GLY A 220 39.77 47.71 -45.04
#